data_AF-A0A7X6TUC8-F1
#
_entry.id   AF-A0A7X6TUC8-F1
#
_cell.length_a   1.000
_cell.length_b   1.000
_cell.length_c   1.000
_cell.angle_alpha   90.00
_cell.angle_beta   90.00
_cell.angle_gamma   90.00
#
_symmetry.space_group_name_H-M   'P 1'
#
loop_
_entity.id
_entity.type
_entity.pdbx_description
1 polymer ?
#
loop_
_entity_poly.entity_id
_entity_poly.type
_entity_poly.pdbx_seq_one_letter_code
_entity_poly.pdbx_strand_id
1 'polypeptide(L)'
;MMKKDPDCYLILDLLPNYMEKLTSDETNLFIESHLEHCDQCQKTYIAMSKEIKDTIPYPAIEFKFLKKIKRTKLLGAGLSVLLAFIFSFMVYSAHFSMNLYQSELSIAITKFLEPNEYNGTSFDAYVLETKEVDGILMATFKNENQECRNGIALFKKGLNSKYAIYEVQTAMNPNTSIVQFFHLTLKNENYIAVSGYNLAPNIKEYSLDYSTYTTSEALSDFRIKESLKFPVKNQQFITLYAVEELENLLSKVSENTMNPHYLTEGSFYNEDGIE
;
A
#
# COMPACT_ATOMS: atom_id res chain seq x y z
N MET A 1 -36.66 1.14 -89.86
CA MET A 1 -37.04 0.56 -88.56
C MET A 1 -36.80 -0.94 -88.65
N MET A 2 -35.69 -1.43 -88.08
CA MET A 2 -35.27 -2.84 -88.17
C MET A 2 -35.88 -3.61 -86.99
N LYS A 3 -36.43 -4.81 -87.28
CA LYS A 3 -37.10 -5.70 -86.33
C LYS A 3 -36.15 -6.04 -85.19
N LYS A 4 -36.50 -5.66 -83.96
CA LYS A 4 -35.94 -6.30 -82.77
C LYS A 4 -36.64 -7.64 -82.59
N ASP A 5 -35.87 -8.71 -82.56
CA ASP A 5 -36.33 -9.99 -82.08
C ASP A 5 -36.84 -9.82 -80.63
N PRO A 6 -37.99 -10.40 -80.23
CA PRO A 6 -38.40 -10.42 -78.81
C PRO A 6 -37.29 -10.90 -77.88
N ASP A 7 -36.42 -11.80 -78.35
CA ASP A 7 -35.32 -12.36 -77.56
C ASP A 7 -34.24 -11.32 -77.24
N CYS A 8 -34.07 -10.28 -78.06
CA CYS A 8 -33.09 -9.22 -77.80
C CYS A 8 -33.36 -8.47 -76.47
N TYR A 9 -34.64 -8.28 -76.11
CA TYR A 9 -35.01 -7.60 -74.88
C TYR A 9 -34.62 -8.44 -73.66
N LEU A 10 -34.89 -9.75 -73.72
CA LEU A 10 -34.51 -10.69 -72.69
C LEU A 10 -32.99 -10.73 -72.48
N ILE A 11 -32.23 -10.77 -73.57
CA ILE A 11 -30.76 -10.79 -73.50
C ILE A 11 -30.21 -9.50 -72.87
N LEU A 12 -30.75 -8.34 -73.23
CA LEU A 12 -30.31 -7.05 -72.66
C LEU A 12 -30.58 -6.96 -71.16
N ASP A 13 -31.71 -7.48 -70.69
CA ASP A 13 -32.05 -7.51 -69.25
C ASP A 13 -31.16 -8.47 -68.46
N LEU A 14 -30.73 -9.57 -69.08
CA LEU A 14 -29.88 -10.59 -68.45
C LEU A 14 -28.37 -10.29 -68.57
N LEU A 15 -27.97 -9.40 -69.46
CA LEU A 15 -26.57 -9.08 -69.75
C LEU A 15 -25.76 -8.62 -68.53
N PRO A 16 -26.27 -7.75 -67.63
CA PRO A 16 -25.54 -7.36 -66.42
C PRO A 16 -25.22 -8.56 -65.53
N ASN A 17 -26.22 -9.42 -65.29
CA ASN A 17 -26.06 -10.61 -64.44
C ASN A 17 -25.11 -11.63 -65.07
N TYR A 18 -25.15 -11.78 -66.40
CA TYR A 18 -24.21 -12.62 -67.14
C TYR A 18 -22.76 -12.16 -66.98
N MET A 19 -22.51 -10.84 -67.08
CA MET A 19 -21.17 -10.26 -66.91
C MET A 19 -20.61 -10.45 -65.49
N GLU A 20 -21.48 -10.46 -64.49
CA GLU A 20 -21.13 -10.75 -63.10
C GLU A 20 -21.08 -12.25 -62.78
N LYS A 21 -21.31 -13.12 -63.77
CA LYS A 21 -21.37 -14.59 -63.64
C LYS A 21 -22.42 -15.07 -62.63
N LEU A 22 -23.58 -14.41 -62.61
CA LEU A 22 -24.72 -14.71 -61.72
C LEU A 22 -25.86 -15.44 -62.43
N THR A 23 -25.67 -15.86 -63.67
CA THR A 23 -26.62 -16.63 -64.48
C THR A 23 -26.29 -18.13 -64.47
N SER A 24 -27.29 -18.99 -64.70
CA SER A 24 -27.08 -20.44 -64.82
C SER A 24 -26.37 -20.82 -66.12
N ASP A 25 -25.76 -22.01 -66.18
CA ASP A 25 -25.06 -22.50 -67.38
C ASP A 25 -25.97 -22.61 -68.61
N GLU A 26 -27.22 -23.03 -68.41
CA GLU A 26 -28.25 -23.09 -69.46
C GLU A 26 -28.55 -21.69 -70.02
N THR A 27 -28.60 -20.68 -69.14
CA THR A 27 -28.83 -19.28 -69.51
C THR A 27 -27.61 -18.70 -70.23
N ASN A 28 -26.40 -19.09 -69.84
CA ASN A 28 -25.15 -18.66 -70.49
C ASN A 28 -25.09 -19.11 -71.95
N LEU A 29 -25.39 -20.40 -72.21
CA LEU A 29 -25.41 -20.96 -73.56
C LEU A 29 -26.42 -20.24 -74.47
N PHE A 30 -27.60 -19.91 -73.92
CA PHE A 30 -28.61 -19.15 -74.65
C PHE A 30 -28.12 -17.73 -74.99
N ILE A 31 -27.49 -17.04 -74.03
CA ILE A 31 -26.94 -15.70 -74.24
C ILE A 31 -25.80 -15.72 -75.26
N GLU A 32 -24.86 -16.65 -75.15
CA GLU A 32 -23.74 -16.81 -76.07
C GLU A 32 -24.22 -17.07 -77.51
N SER A 33 -25.14 -18.01 -77.69
CA SER A 33 -25.72 -18.32 -79.00
C SER A 33 -26.40 -17.10 -79.63
N HIS A 34 -27.10 -16.27 -78.84
CA HIS A 34 -27.73 -15.06 -79.35
C HIS A 34 -26.70 -13.96 -79.70
N LEU A 35 -25.65 -13.80 -78.88
CA LEU A 35 -24.59 -12.81 -79.14
C LEU A 35 -23.78 -13.10 -80.40
N GLU A 36 -23.67 -14.37 -80.82
CA GLU A 36 -23.02 -14.75 -82.08
C GLU A 36 -23.81 -14.33 -83.33
N HIS A 37 -25.14 -14.27 -83.23
CA HIS A 37 -26.04 -14.05 -84.36
C HIS A 37 -26.68 -12.65 -84.37
N CYS A 38 -26.52 -11.86 -83.29
CA CYS A 38 -27.13 -10.55 -83.13
C CYS A 38 -26.09 -9.45 -82.86
N ASP A 39 -25.73 -8.72 -83.92
CA ASP A 39 -24.80 -7.57 -83.89
C ASP A 39 -25.18 -6.49 -82.87
N GLN A 40 -26.48 -6.31 -82.60
CA GLN A 40 -26.97 -5.29 -81.69
C GLN A 40 -26.64 -5.64 -80.23
N CYS A 41 -26.95 -6.86 -79.82
CA CYS A 41 -26.67 -7.34 -78.47
C CYS A 41 -25.17 -7.45 -78.23
N GLN A 42 -24.40 -7.87 -79.24
CA GLN A 42 -22.93 -7.91 -79.17
C GLN A 42 -22.29 -6.54 -78.93
N LYS A 43 -22.77 -5.49 -79.62
CA LYS A 43 -22.27 -4.12 -79.42
C LYS A 43 -22.53 -3.62 -77.99
N THR A 44 -23.70 -3.91 -77.43
CA THR A 44 -24.05 -3.54 -76.06
C THR A 44 -23.16 -4.28 -75.04
N TYR A 45 -22.93 -5.57 -75.25
CA TYR A 45 -22.04 -6.37 -74.39
C TYR A 45 -20.61 -5.82 -74.37
N ILE A 46 -20.06 -5.45 -75.53
CA ILE A 46 -18.72 -4.87 -75.64
C ILE A 46 -18.64 -3.51 -74.93
N ALA A 47 -19.68 -2.67 -75.07
CA ALA A 47 -19.74 -1.37 -74.41
C ALA A 47 -19.73 -1.50 -72.88
N MET A 48 -20.56 -2.37 -72.32
CA MET A 48 -20.63 -2.61 -70.87
C MET A 48 -19.35 -3.28 -70.33
N SER A 49 -18.75 -4.20 -71.10
CA SER A 49 -17.51 -4.88 -70.72
C SER A 49 -16.31 -3.92 -70.62
N LYS A 50 -16.36 -2.82 -71.36
CA LYS A 50 -15.33 -1.78 -71.32
C LYS A 50 -15.40 -0.97 -70.02
N GLU A 51 -16.61 -0.66 -69.54
CA GLU A 51 -16.81 0.05 -68.26
C GLU A 51 -16.32 -0.76 -67.04
N ILE A 52 -16.46 -2.09 -67.07
CA ILE A 52 -15.98 -2.97 -65.99
C ILE A 52 -14.45 -3.07 -65.95
N LYS A 53 -13.76 -3.00 -67.10
CA LYS A 53 -12.28 -3.07 -67.12
C LYS A 53 -11.60 -1.81 -66.57
N ASP A 54 -12.31 -0.68 -66.53
CA ASP A 54 -11.78 0.59 -66.02
C ASP A 54 -11.97 0.78 -64.50
N THR A 55 -12.50 -0.21 -63.77
CA THR A 55 -12.55 -0.14 -62.30
C THR A 55 -11.16 -0.33 -61.69
N ILE A 56 -10.59 0.77 -61.21
CA ILE A 56 -9.32 0.86 -60.49
C ILE A 56 -9.38 0.01 -59.21
N PRO A 57 -8.38 -0.84 -58.90
CA PRO A 57 -8.39 -1.62 -57.67
C PRO A 57 -8.35 -0.72 -56.44
N TYR A 58 -9.27 -0.98 -55.50
CA TYR A 58 -9.40 -0.25 -54.23
C TYR A 58 -8.05 -0.26 -53.45
N PRO A 59 -7.52 0.90 -53.02
CA PRO A 59 -6.17 0.97 -52.51
C PRO A 59 -6.09 0.37 -51.10
N ALA A 60 -5.07 -0.47 -50.86
CA ALA A 60 -4.76 -1.16 -49.60
C ALA A 60 -4.38 -0.24 -48.40
N ILE A 61 -4.86 1.01 -48.39
CA ILE A 61 -4.54 2.06 -47.42
C ILE A 61 -5.18 1.77 -46.05
N GLU A 62 -6.29 1.01 -46.01
CA GLU A 62 -7.03 0.77 -44.77
C GLU A 62 -6.30 -0.10 -43.72
N PHE A 63 -5.41 -1.02 -44.14
CA PHE A 63 -4.72 -1.89 -43.18
C PHE A 63 -3.57 -1.23 -42.40
N LYS A 64 -2.94 -0.16 -42.94
CA LYS A 64 -1.86 0.57 -42.24
C LYS A 64 -2.41 1.51 -41.15
N PHE A 65 -3.59 2.09 -41.37
CA PHE A 65 -4.23 2.97 -40.39
C PHE A 65 -4.64 2.22 -39.12
N LEU A 66 -5.26 1.04 -39.25
CA LEU A 66 -5.70 0.23 -38.10
C LEU A 66 -4.52 -0.23 -37.22
N LYS A 67 -3.39 -0.63 -37.83
CA LYS A 67 -2.16 -0.98 -37.08
C LYS A 67 -1.54 0.22 -36.37
N LYS A 68 -1.59 1.41 -36.98
CA LYS A 68 -1.06 2.65 -36.38
C LYS A 68 -1.87 3.06 -35.15
N ILE A 69 -3.20 2.98 -35.23
CA ILE A 69 -4.12 3.31 -34.13
C ILE A 69 -3.95 2.35 -32.93
N LYS A 70 -3.81 1.03 -33.18
CA LYS A 70 -3.57 0.05 -32.11
C LYS A 70 -2.24 0.30 -31.39
N ARG A 71 -1.18 0.71 -32.11
CA ARG A 71 0.12 1.04 -31.53
C ARG A 71 0.10 2.33 -30.70
N THR A 72 -0.55 3.40 -31.17
CA THR A 72 -0.67 4.64 -30.37
C THR A 72 -1.53 4.45 -29.13
N LYS A 73 -2.61 3.66 -29.21
CA LYS A 73 -3.41 3.30 -28.02
C LYS A 73 -2.62 2.44 -27.03
N LEU A 74 -1.83 1.47 -27.50
CA LEU A 74 -0.98 0.64 -26.66
C LEU A 74 0.14 1.46 -25.99
N LEU A 75 0.77 2.36 -26.74
CA LEU A 75 1.78 3.29 -26.20
C LEU A 75 1.17 4.26 -25.18
N GLY A 76 -0.03 4.81 -25.47
CA GLY A 76 -0.76 5.65 -24.53
C GLY A 76 -1.15 4.91 -23.25
N ALA A 77 -1.62 3.67 -23.36
CA ALA A 77 -1.90 2.81 -22.21
C ALA A 77 -0.63 2.51 -21.40
N GLY A 78 0.47 2.16 -22.07
CA GLY A 78 1.77 1.92 -21.41
C GLY A 78 2.30 3.17 -20.70
N LEU A 79 2.21 4.34 -21.34
CA LEU A 79 2.60 5.61 -20.74
C LEU A 79 1.73 5.96 -19.54
N SER A 80 0.42 5.73 -19.63
CA SER A 80 -0.51 5.97 -18.52
C SER A 80 -0.20 5.07 -17.32
N VAL A 81 0.11 3.79 -17.56
CA VAL A 81 0.52 2.85 -16.50
C VAL A 81 1.84 3.30 -15.88
N LEU A 82 2.83 3.68 -16.70
CA LEU A 82 4.12 4.16 -16.23
C LEU A 82 3.97 5.43 -15.38
N LEU A 83 3.15 6.38 -15.81
CA LEU A 83 2.85 7.59 -15.03
C LEU A 83 2.18 7.24 -13.71
N ALA A 84 1.23 6.29 -13.69
CA ALA A 84 0.59 5.85 -12.46
C ALA A 84 1.62 5.25 -11.47
N PHE A 85 2.58 4.45 -11.94
CA PHE A 85 3.68 3.96 -11.10
C PHE A 85 4.57 5.08 -10.57
N ILE A 86 4.91 6.07 -11.40
CA ILE A 86 5.71 7.24 -10.97
C ILE A 86 4.97 8.03 -9.88
N PHE A 87 3.69 8.33 -10.08
CA PHE A 87 2.90 9.04 -9.07
C PHE A 87 2.77 8.23 -7.78
N SER A 88 2.51 6.93 -7.88
CA SER A 88 2.46 6.05 -6.70
C SER A 88 3.79 6.04 -5.95
N PHE A 89 4.92 5.96 -6.66
CA PHE A 89 6.24 5.99 -6.06
C PHE A 89 6.56 7.35 -5.43
N MET A 90 6.12 8.45 -6.05
CA MET A 90 6.29 9.80 -5.51
C MET A 90 5.52 9.99 -4.20
N VAL A 91 4.24 9.57 -4.17
CA VAL A 91 3.43 9.61 -2.94
C VAL A 91 4.04 8.72 -1.85
N TYR A 92 4.47 7.51 -2.22
CA TYR A 92 5.15 6.61 -1.30
C TYR A 92 6.42 7.23 -0.70
N SER A 93 7.26 7.84 -1.54
CA SER A 93 8.51 8.47 -1.11
C SER A 93 8.27 9.72 -0.26
N ALA A 94 7.17 10.45 -0.49
CA ALA A 94 6.78 11.57 0.35
C ALA A 94 6.32 11.10 1.74
N HIS A 95 5.55 10.02 1.81
CA HIS A 95 5.08 9.44 3.07
C HIS A 95 6.24 8.85 3.89
N PHE A 96 7.12 8.07 3.26
CA PHE A 96 8.35 7.54 3.87
C PHE A 96 9.53 8.45 3.54
N SER A 97 9.62 9.61 4.19
CA SER A 97 10.66 10.60 3.92
C SER A 97 11.69 10.76 5.05
N MET A 98 11.37 10.29 6.27
CA MET A 98 12.17 10.60 7.46
C MET A 98 13.44 9.76 7.59
N ASN A 99 14.51 10.38 8.06
CA ASN A 99 15.75 9.74 8.47
C ASN A 99 15.79 9.48 9.98
N LEU A 100 16.82 8.77 10.42
CA LEU A 100 17.15 8.52 11.83
C LEU A 100 17.88 9.71 12.50
N TYR A 101 17.59 10.94 12.08
CA TYR A 101 18.13 12.12 12.75
C TYR A 101 17.19 12.52 13.89
N GLN A 102 17.73 12.68 15.09
CA GLN A 102 16.98 13.04 16.30
C GLN A 102 16.06 14.25 16.07
N SER A 103 16.57 15.30 15.41
CA SER A 103 15.80 16.51 15.10
C SER A 103 14.63 16.25 14.12
N GLU A 104 14.82 15.41 13.10
CA GLU A 104 13.74 15.04 12.17
C GLU A 104 12.65 14.25 12.87
N LEU A 105 13.04 13.31 13.75
CA LEU A 105 12.09 12.51 14.55
C LEU A 105 11.32 13.40 15.53
N SER A 106 12.00 14.30 16.24
CA SER A 106 11.39 15.31 17.11
C SER A 106 10.32 16.14 16.38
N ILE A 107 10.66 16.71 15.22
CA ILE A 107 9.72 17.50 14.41
C ILE A 107 8.50 16.67 13.99
N ALA A 108 8.72 15.40 13.63
CA ALA A 108 7.64 14.52 13.22
C ALA A 108 6.68 14.18 14.37
N ILE A 109 7.20 13.95 15.58
CA ILE A 109 6.39 13.69 16.78
C ILE A 109 5.60 14.93 17.16
N THR A 110 6.24 16.10 17.18
CA THR A 110 5.57 17.39 17.42
C THR A 110 4.39 17.57 16.46
N LYS A 111 4.62 17.46 15.15
CA LYS A 111 3.56 17.58 14.13
C LYS A 111 2.46 16.52 14.25
N PHE A 112 2.79 15.31 14.70
CA PHE A 112 1.80 14.25 14.91
C PHE A 112 0.88 14.55 16.10
N LEU A 113 1.40 15.26 17.12
CA LEU A 113 0.67 15.62 18.32
C LEU A 113 -0.09 16.97 18.21
N GLU A 114 0.34 17.88 17.34
CA GLU A 114 -0.30 19.19 17.07
C GLU A 114 -1.84 19.14 16.92
N PRO A 115 -2.45 18.19 16.19
CA PRO A 115 -3.91 18.15 16.01
C PRO A 115 -4.70 17.81 17.29
N ASN A 116 -4.03 17.30 18.33
CA ASN A 116 -4.64 16.79 19.57
C ASN A 116 -4.41 17.71 20.77
N GLU A 117 -4.07 18.98 20.55
CA GLU A 117 -3.89 19.97 21.62
C GLU A 117 -5.21 20.31 22.34
N TYR A 118 -5.56 19.50 23.33
CA TYR A 118 -6.49 19.90 24.37
C TYR A 118 -5.75 20.87 25.32
N ASN A 119 -6.27 22.09 25.48
CA ASN A 119 -5.81 23.16 26.39
C ASN A 119 -4.66 24.09 25.92
N GLY A 120 -4.31 24.13 24.63
CA GLY A 120 -3.49 25.23 24.07
C GLY A 120 -2.04 25.33 24.58
N THR A 121 -1.50 24.24 25.13
CA THR A 121 -0.06 24.13 25.44
C THR A 121 0.65 23.44 24.29
N SER A 122 1.58 24.14 23.65
CA SER A 122 2.39 23.61 22.55
C SER A 122 3.20 22.39 23.00
N PHE A 123 3.07 21.28 22.27
CA PHE A 123 3.92 20.12 22.48
C PHE A 123 5.22 20.28 21.70
N ASP A 124 6.37 20.34 22.39
CA ASP A 124 7.68 20.36 21.71
C ASP A 124 8.44 19.09 22.04
N ALA A 125 8.39 18.12 21.12
CA ALA A 125 8.95 16.80 21.33
C ALA A 125 10.48 16.83 21.19
N TYR A 126 11.19 16.39 22.24
CA TYR A 126 12.61 16.09 22.20
C TYR A 126 12.84 14.58 22.31
N VAL A 127 13.35 13.97 21.25
CA VAL A 127 13.67 12.54 21.22
C VAL A 127 14.84 12.25 22.15
N LEU A 128 14.73 11.19 22.95
CA LEU A 128 15.71 10.77 23.94
C LEU A 128 16.50 9.57 23.43
N GLU A 129 15.84 8.42 23.29
CA GLU A 129 16.44 7.18 22.83
C GLU A 129 15.70 6.60 21.64
N THR A 130 16.42 5.81 20.85
CA THR A 130 15.80 5.07 19.75
C THR A 130 16.22 3.61 19.74
N LYS A 131 15.32 2.74 19.32
CA LYS A 131 15.62 1.32 19.10
C LYS A 131 14.80 0.79 17.95
N GLU A 132 15.47 0.15 17.01
CA GLU A 132 14.81 -0.54 15.89
C GLU A 132 14.71 -2.03 16.19
N VAL A 133 13.49 -2.56 16.09
CA VAL A 133 13.22 -4.00 16.12
C VAL A 133 12.32 -4.30 14.94
N ASP A 134 12.71 -5.25 14.10
CA ASP A 134 11.84 -5.79 13.06
C ASP A 134 11.29 -4.79 12.02
N GLY A 135 12.07 -3.73 11.75
CA GLY A 135 11.67 -2.65 10.83
C GLY A 135 10.71 -1.63 11.46
N ILE A 136 10.53 -1.69 12.78
CA ILE A 136 9.82 -0.69 13.57
C ILE A 136 10.85 0.02 14.45
N LEU A 137 11.00 1.33 14.24
CA LEU A 137 11.81 2.19 15.07
C LEU A 137 10.92 2.77 16.17
N MET A 138 11.33 2.56 17.41
CA MET A 138 10.77 3.19 18.59
C MET A 138 11.64 4.39 18.96
N ALA A 139 11.02 5.53 19.21
CA ALA A 139 11.70 6.71 19.74
C ALA A 139 11.00 7.16 21.02
N THR A 140 11.71 7.18 22.14
CA THR A 140 11.19 7.78 23.37
C THR A 140 11.42 9.27 23.34
N PHE A 141 10.53 10.05 23.93
CA PHE A 141 10.60 11.50 23.88
C PHE A 141 10.06 12.14 25.15
N LYS A 142 10.49 13.39 25.39
CA LYS A 142 9.91 14.29 26.37
C LYS A 142 9.33 15.53 25.71
N ASN A 143 8.40 16.20 26.38
CA ASN A 143 8.00 17.56 26.02
C ASN A 143 8.98 18.55 26.65
N GLU A 144 9.67 19.36 25.84
CA GLU A 144 10.59 20.40 26.35
C GLU A 144 9.86 21.46 27.17
N ASN A 145 8.58 21.72 26.86
CA ASN A 145 7.79 22.73 27.57
C ASN A 145 7.22 22.21 28.90
N GLN A 146 7.10 20.89 29.07
CA GLN A 146 6.51 20.23 30.24
C GLN A 146 7.16 18.87 30.47
N GLU A 147 8.24 18.80 31.25
CA GLU A 147 9.03 17.57 31.45
C GLU A 147 8.24 16.38 32.05
N CYS A 148 7.07 16.65 32.64
CA CYS A 148 6.14 15.63 33.12
C CYS A 148 5.38 14.91 32.00
N ARG A 149 5.46 15.38 30.75
CA ARG A 149 4.74 14.80 29.61
C ARG A 149 5.75 14.15 28.67
N ASN A 150 5.75 12.81 28.65
CA ASN A 150 6.70 12.01 27.91
C ASN A 150 5.97 10.97 27.06
N GLY A 151 6.69 10.19 26.27
CA GLY A 151 6.05 9.17 25.46
C GLY A 151 6.99 8.30 24.65
N ILE A 152 6.38 7.46 23.84
CA ILE A 152 7.04 6.64 22.82
C ILE A 152 6.32 6.82 21.49
N ALA A 153 7.11 6.99 20.43
CA ALA A 153 6.64 7.11 19.07
C ALA A 153 7.15 5.92 18.25
N LEU A 154 6.28 5.38 17.41
CA LEU A 154 6.55 4.23 16.56
C LEU A 154 6.59 4.67 15.10
N PHE A 155 7.67 4.28 14.45
CA PHE A 155 7.93 4.57 13.05
C PHE A 155 8.14 3.28 12.27
N LYS A 156 7.42 3.14 11.16
CA LYS A 156 7.57 2.02 10.25
C LYS A 156 8.65 2.33 9.23
N LYS A 157 9.56 1.38 9.01
CA LYS A 157 10.57 1.45 7.95
C LYS A 157 9.96 1.10 6.61
N GLY A 158 10.15 1.97 5.63
CA GLY A 158 9.77 1.79 4.25
C GLY A 158 10.81 0.99 3.45
N LEU A 159 10.42 0.56 2.26
CA LEU A 159 11.28 -0.10 1.26
C LEU A 159 12.45 0.79 0.81
N ASN A 160 12.30 2.10 0.92
CA ASN A 160 13.34 3.08 0.65
C ASN A 160 14.27 3.33 1.86
N SER A 161 14.19 2.51 2.92
CA SER A 161 14.94 2.66 4.18
C SER A 161 14.68 3.98 4.94
N LYS A 162 13.62 4.70 4.59
CA LYS A 162 13.11 5.86 5.32
C LYS A 162 11.98 5.46 6.24
N TYR A 163 11.62 6.33 7.16
CA TYR A 163 10.64 6.06 8.19
C TYR A 163 9.37 6.88 7.98
N ALA A 164 8.24 6.33 8.41
CA ALA A 164 6.96 7.02 8.53
C ALA A 164 6.40 6.78 9.93
N ILE A 165 6.00 7.83 10.63
CA ILE A 165 5.37 7.75 11.94
C ILE A 165 3.96 7.19 11.76
N TYR A 166 3.55 6.27 12.63
CA TYR A 166 2.20 5.69 12.55
C TYR A 166 1.49 5.64 13.89
N GLU A 167 2.21 5.71 15.01
CA GLU A 167 1.61 5.68 16.35
C GLU A 167 2.46 6.47 17.34
N VAL A 168 1.79 7.15 18.27
CA VAL A 168 2.41 7.86 19.38
C VAL A 168 1.59 7.61 20.64
N GLN A 169 2.25 7.18 21.70
CA GLN A 169 1.67 7.04 23.03
C GLN A 169 2.32 8.08 23.95
N THR A 170 1.49 8.90 24.60
CA THR A 170 1.95 9.87 25.60
C THR A 170 1.54 9.42 27.00
N ALA A 171 2.44 9.58 27.96
CA ALA A 171 2.20 9.39 29.38
C ALA A 171 2.39 10.71 30.11
N MET A 172 1.53 10.96 31.11
CA MET A 172 1.72 12.05 32.06
C MET A 172 2.30 11.47 33.34
N ASN A 173 3.43 12.00 33.79
CA ASN A 173 4.08 11.55 34.99
C ASN A 173 4.53 12.72 35.86
N PRO A 174 4.02 12.84 37.10
CA PRO A 174 4.37 13.96 37.98
C PRO A 174 5.86 14.02 38.35
N ASN A 175 6.63 12.92 38.27
CA ASN A 175 8.08 12.97 38.53
C ASN A 175 8.88 12.88 37.21
N THR A 176 9.95 13.67 37.13
CA THR A 176 10.74 13.90 35.90
C THR A 176 11.81 12.84 35.62
N SER A 177 12.16 12.00 36.59
CA SER A 177 13.19 10.94 36.48
C SER A 177 12.55 9.57 36.63
N ILE A 178 12.14 8.93 35.53
CA ILE A 178 11.35 7.68 35.59
C ILE A 178 11.64 6.74 34.42
N VAL A 179 11.75 5.45 34.75
CA VAL A 179 11.47 4.33 33.84
C VAL A 179 10.00 4.26 33.51
N GLN A 180 9.68 4.50 32.24
CA GLN A 180 8.34 4.42 31.69
C GLN A 180 8.16 3.07 31.01
N PHE A 181 6.98 2.49 31.12
CA PHE A 181 6.61 1.29 30.39
C PHE A 181 5.47 1.59 29.43
N PHE A 182 5.58 1.04 28.23
CA PHE A 182 4.59 1.19 27.16
C PHE A 182 4.22 -0.19 26.65
N HIS A 183 2.91 -0.44 26.57
CA HIS A 183 2.39 -1.65 25.94
C HIS A 183 2.36 -1.45 24.44
N LEU A 184 3.13 -2.26 23.73
CA LEU A 184 3.25 -2.21 22.28
C LEU A 184 2.78 -3.53 21.68
N THR A 185 2.13 -3.46 20.53
CA THR A 185 1.85 -4.65 19.71
C THR A 185 2.64 -4.53 18.41
N LEU A 186 3.66 -5.39 18.25
CA LEU A 186 4.52 -5.41 17.08
C LEU A 186 4.29 -6.73 16.32
N LYS A 187 3.86 -6.67 15.05
CA LYS A 187 3.60 -7.85 14.20
C LYS A 187 2.75 -8.95 14.88
N ASN A 188 1.72 -8.57 15.62
CA ASN A 188 0.81 -9.43 16.38
C ASN A 188 1.39 -10.06 17.66
N GLU A 189 2.58 -9.64 18.08
CA GLU A 189 3.16 -10.00 19.38
C GLU A 189 3.12 -8.80 20.32
N ASN A 190 2.90 -9.07 21.61
CA ASN A 190 2.82 -8.03 22.63
C ASN A 190 4.17 -7.87 23.32
N TYR A 191 4.57 -6.61 23.47
CA TYR A 191 5.81 -6.20 24.09
C TYR A 191 5.54 -5.16 25.18
N ILE A 192 6.41 -5.15 26.18
CA ILE A 192 6.56 -4.05 27.13
C ILE A 192 7.86 -3.33 26.78
N ALA A 193 7.74 -2.11 26.28
CA ALA A 193 8.87 -1.23 26.06
C ALA A 193 9.15 -0.46 27.34
N VAL A 194 10.38 -0.51 27.83
CA VAL A 194 10.84 0.10 29.06
C VAL A 194 11.86 1.18 28.73
N SER A 195 11.57 2.43 29.09
CA SER A 195 12.40 3.59 28.77
C SER A 195 12.86 4.29 30.04
N GLY A 196 14.17 4.34 30.29
CA GLY A 196 14.76 5.15 31.35
C GLY A 196 15.43 6.39 30.80
N TYR A 197 15.27 7.54 31.48
CA TYR A 197 15.95 8.79 31.14
C TYR A 197 16.33 9.55 32.42
N ASN A 198 17.49 10.21 32.39
CA ASN A 198 18.00 11.02 33.49
C ASN A 198 18.01 10.26 34.84
N LEU A 199 18.40 8.98 34.80
CA LEU A 199 18.51 8.14 35.99
C LEU A 199 19.73 8.54 36.82
N ALA A 200 19.55 8.63 38.13
CA ALA A 200 20.63 8.95 39.04
C ALA A 200 21.71 7.84 39.01
N PRO A 201 23.02 8.18 39.11
CA PRO A 201 24.12 7.20 38.95
C PRO A 201 24.12 6.04 39.97
N ASN A 202 23.48 6.26 41.11
CA ASN A 202 23.32 5.28 42.18
C ASN A 202 22.22 4.25 41.90
N ILE A 203 21.32 4.49 40.93
CA ILE A 203 20.30 3.53 40.52
C ILE A 203 20.97 2.43 39.71
N LYS A 204 20.89 1.18 40.20
CA LYS A 204 21.50 0.00 39.57
C LYS A 204 20.50 -0.98 39.02
N GLU A 205 19.30 -1.00 39.56
CA GLU A 205 18.23 -1.87 39.09
C GLU A 205 16.94 -1.09 38.93
N TYR A 206 16.10 -1.58 38.03
CA TYR A 206 14.70 -1.22 37.96
C TYR A 206 13.87 -2.49 38.01
N SER A 207 12.59 -2.36 38.35
CA SER A 207 11.66 -3.48 38.34
C SER A 207 10.43 -3.20 37.49
N LEU A 208 9.84 -4.29 37.02
CA LEU A 208 8.47 -4.32 36.55
C LEU A 208 7.63 -4.94 37.66
N ASP A 209 6.74 -4.14 38.22
CA ASP A 209 5.97 -4.48 39.41
C ASP A 209 4.57 -4.93 39.04
N TYR A 210 4.30 -6.20 39.30
CA TYR A 210 3.05 -6.86 39.01
C TYR A 210 2.22 -6.99 40.26
N SER A 211 0.96 -6.58 40.16
CA SER A 211 -0.04 -6.87 41.16
C SER A 211 -0.75 -8.18 40.83
N THR A 212 -0.79 -9.08 41.80
CA THR A 212 -1.51 -10.35 41.74
C THR A 212 -2.21 -10.60 43.07
N TYR A 213 -2.96 -11.70 43.17
CA TYR A 213 -3.77 -12.04 44.34
C TYR A 213 -3.40 -13.44 44.86
N THR A 214 -3.29 -13.56 46.19
CA THR A 214 -3.00 -14.84 46.87
C THR A 214 -4.19 -15.79 46.88
N THR A 215 -5.40 -15.31 46.60
CA THR A 215 -6.63 -16.09 46.55
C THR A 215 -7.32 -15.87 45.20
N SER A 216 -8.18 -16.81 44.79
CA SER A 216 -8.95 -16.70 43.53
C SER A 216 -9.96 -15.55 43.56
N GLU A 217 -10.40 -15.14 44.74
CA GLU A 217 -11.25 -13.97 44.92
C GLU A 217 -10.36 -12.71 44.90
N ALA A 218 -10.42 -11.94 43.81
CA ALA A 218 -9.61 -10.74 43.58
C ALA A 218 -9.99 -9.57 44.52
N LEU A 219 -9.81 -9.79 45.82
CA LEU A 219 -10.08 -8.86 46.91
C LEU A 219 -8.81 -8.07 47.25
N SER A 220 -8.96 -6.76 47.50
CA SER A 220 -7.83 -5.84 47.74
C SER A 220 -6.90 -6.29 48.86
N ASP A 221 -7.46 -6.91 49.90
CA ASP A 221 -6.73 -7.31 51.11
C ASP A 221 -5.76 -8.48 50.86
N PHE A 222 -5.90 -9.16 49.72
CA PHE A 222 -5.07 -10.29 49.31
C PHE A 222 -4.14 -9.95 48.13
N ARG A 223 -4.10 -8.67 47.73
CA ARG A 223 -3.22 -8.19 46.66
C ARG A 223 -1.77 -8.21 47.14
N ILE A 224 -0.90 -8.84 46.36
CA ILE A 224 0.54 -8.86 46.56
C ILE A 224 1.26 -8.23 45.36
N LYS A 225 2.46 -7.70 45.61
CA LYS A 225 3.37 -7.14 44.61
C LYS A 225 4.46 -8.15 44.32
N GLU A 226 4.57 -8.58 43.07
CA GLU A 226 5.68 -9.38 42.55
C GLU A 226 6.52 -8.54 41.60
N SER A 227 7.83 -8.47 41.83
CA SER A 227 8.74 -7.59 41.10
C SER A 227 9.74 -8.39 40.28
N LEU A 228 9.73 -8.20 38.97
CA LEU A 228 10.81 -8.66 38.10
C LEU A 228 11.90 -7.59 38.05
N LYS A 229 13.08 -7.88 38.60
CA LYS A 229 14.21 -6.93 38.65
C LYS A 229 15.14 -7.08 37.46
N PHE A 230 15.61 -5.95 36.94
CA PHE A 230 16.50 -5.87 35.79
C PHE A 230 17.62 -4.85 36.04
N PRO A 231 18.85 -5.13 35.58
CA PRO A 231 19.97 -4.21 35.77
C PRO A 231 19.86 -2.99 34.86
N VAL A 232 20.16 -1.81 35.41
CA VAL A 232 20.35 -0.55 34.68
C VAL A 232 21.77 -0.51 34.14
N LYS A 233 21.92 -0.65 32.83
CA LYS A 233 23.23 -0.59 32.16
C LYS A 233 23.68 0.84 31.85
N ASN A 234 22.73 1.71 31.53
CA ASN A 234 22.96 3.10 31.15
C ASN A 234 21.93 4.00 31.85
N GLN A 235 22.29 5.26 32.13
CA GLN A 235 21.37 6.24 32.76
C GLN A 235 20.23 6.69 31.83
N GLN A 236 20.35 6.33 30.55
CA GLN A 236 19.38 6.57 29.51
C GLN A 236 19.32 5.32 28.62
N PHE A 237 18.12 4.75 28.43
CA PHE A 237 17.95 3.52 27.67
C PHE A 237 16.51 3.32 27.19
N ILE A 238 16.36 2.46 26.18
CA ILE A 238 15.11 1.80 25.83
C ILE A 238 15.34 0.29 25.68
N THR A 239 14.54 -0.50 26.38
CA THR A 239 14.57 -1.97 26.35
C THR A 239 13.20 -2.51 25.97
N LEU A 240 13.16 -3.67 25.32
CA LEU A 240 11.91 -4.34 24.96
C LEU A 240 11.90 -5.72 25.57
N TYR A 241 10.76 -6.11 26.13
CA TYR A 241 10.51 -7.43 26.65
C TYR A 241 9.27 -8.01 25.99
N ALA A 242 9.35 -9.23 25.47
CA ALA A 242 8.16 -9.93 25.02
C ALA A 242 7.28 -10.26 26.23
N VAL A 243 5.97 -10.05 26.13
CA VAL A 243 5.05 -10.32 27.25
C VAL A 243 5.13 -11.79 27.67
N GLU A 244 5.23 -12.73 26.73
CA GLU A 244 5.38 -14.16 27.00
C GLU A 244 6.67 -14.48 27.80
N GLU A 245 7.77 -13.77 27.54
CA GLU A 245 9.02 -13.93 28.30
C GLU A 245 8.84 -13.47 29.75
N LEU A 246 8.17 -12.34 29.95
CA LEU A 246 7.88 -11.80 31.28
C LEU A 246 6.93 -12.72 32.07
N GLU A 247 5.91 -13.27 31.41
CA GLU A 247 4.99 -14.26 32.01
C GLU A 247 5.74 -15.53 32.45
N ASN A 248 6.66 -16.02 31.63
CA ASN A 248 7.51 -17.17 31.99
C ASN A 248 8.41 -16.85 33.19
N LEU A 249 9.00 -15.66 33.24
CA LEU A 249 9.79 -15.21 34.39
C LEU A 249 8.94 -15.12 35.66
N LEU A 250 7.75 -14.55 35.58
CA LEU A 250 6.81 -14.46 36.71
C LEU A 250 6.41 -15.85 37.22
N SER A 251 6.14 -16.79 36.32
CA SER A 251 5.76 -18.17 36.71
C SER A 251 6.84 -18.90 37.52
N LYS A 252 8.11 -18.51 37.39
CA LYS A 252 9.23 -19.08 38.16
C LYS A 252 9.40 -18.42 39.51
N VAL A 253 8.95 -17.17 39.66
CA VAL A 253 9.01 -16.41 40.91
C VAL A 253 7.78 -16.70 41.77
N SER A 254 6.65 -17.00 41.13
CA SER A 254 5.37 -17.19 41.79
C SER A 254 5.07 -18.66 42.08
N GLU A 255 5.55 -19.17 43.22
CA GLU A 255 5.30 -20.57 43.61
C GLU A 255 3.84 -20.86 44.01
N ASN A 256 2.96 -19.84 44.19
CA ASN A 256 1.62 -20.02 44.79
C ASN A 256 0.49 -19.09 44.28
N THR A 257 0.62 -18.36 43.16
CA THR A 257 -0.46 -17.47 42.69
C THR A 257 -1.38 -18.13 41.66
N MET A 258 -2.69 -17.89 41.80
CA MET A 258 -3.73 -18.45 40.93
C MET A 258 -4.30 -17.45 39.92
N ASN A 259 -3.88 -16.18 39.97
CA ASN A 259 -4.55 -15.06 39.30
C ASN A 259 -3.65 -14.31 38.29
N PRO A 260 -4.27 -13.60 37.32
CA PRO A 260 -3.52 -12.85 36.31
C PRO A 260 -2.66 -11.75 36.93
N HIS A 261 -1.44 -11.62 36.42
CA HIS A 261 -0.49 -10.61 36.82
C HIS A 261 -0.77 -9.31 36.04
N TYR A 262 -0.95 -8.21 36.76
CA TYR A 262 -1.17 -6.89 36.14
C TYR A 262 0.05 -6.02 36.40
N LEU A 263 0.72 -5.55 35.35
CA LEU A 263 1.79 -4.57 35.50
C LEU A 263 1.19 -3.26 36.03
N THR A 264 1.68 -2.79 37.17
CA THR A 264 1.13 -1.61 37.84
C THR A 264 2.08 -0.44 37.89
N GLU A 265 3.37 -0.70 38.09
CA GLU A 265 4.38 0.34 38.22
C GLU A 265 5.77 -0.22 37.93
N GLY A 266 6.78 0.63 38.05
CA GLY A 266 8.16 0.18 38.12
C GLY A 266 8.90 0.96 39.20
N SER A 267 9.58 0.22 40.08
CA SER A 267 10.44 0.77 41.14
C SER A 267 11.91 0.77 40.74
N PHE A 268 12.72 1.63 41.37
CA PHE A 268 14.18 1.69 41.22
C PHE A 268 14.85 1.11 42.44
N TYR A 269 16.09 0.66 42.30
CA TYR A 269 16.87 0.26 43.46
C TYR A 269 18.29 0.79 43.34
N ASN A 270 18.82 1.28 44.45
CA ASN A 270 20.22 1.66 44.56
C ASN A 270 21.15 0.43 44.69
N GLU A 271 22.46 0.64 44.88
CA GLU A 271 23.45 -0.43 45.09
C GLU A 271 23.13 -1.33 46.30
N ASP A 272 22.43 -0.80 47.30
CA ASP A 272 22.03 -1.52 48.51
C ASP A 272 20.67 -2.24 48.38
N GLY A 273 20.04 -2.16 47.21
CA GLY A 273 18.71 -2.73 46.97
C GLY A 273 17.57 -1.94 47.61
N ILE A 274 17.82 -0.70 48.04
CA ILE A 274 16.83 0.21 48.62
C ILE A 274 16.11 0.94 47.49
N GLU A 275 14.78 0.95 47.59
CA GLU A 275 13.86 1.61 46.65
C GLU A 275 13.94 3.15 46.68
#